data_AF-H8IU19-F1
#
_entry.id   AF-H8IU19-F1
#
_cell.length_a   1.000
_cell.length_b   1.000
_cell.length_c   1.000
_cell.angle_alpha   90.00
_cell.angle_beta   90.00
_cell.angle_gamma   90.00
#
_symmetry.space_group_name_H-M   'P 1'
#
loop_
_entity.id
_entity.type
_entity.pdbx_description
1 polymer ?
#
loop_
_entity_poly.entity_id
_entity_poly.type
_entity_poly.pdbx_seq_one_letter_code
_entity_poly.pdbx_strand_id
1 'polypeptide(L)'
;MPALQGMPGCIGVSLLVDRRSGRCIATSAWESDEAMRASGEAVTGIRDRAAEMFGGTTDVEQWEIAVLHRDHHAPDGAGVRATWVMVPPETMDQGIEYYKSSVLPQLEGLDGFCSASLLIDRASGRGVSSATFDSIDAMERNREQATALKSSSMQEARAEELDECEFELALAHLRVPELV
;
A
#
# COMPACT_ATOMS: atom_id res chain seq x y z
N MET A 1 13.84 -6.41 -6.82
CA MET A 1 14.96 -6.06 -5.91
C MET A 1 15.52 -7.32 -5.25
N PRO A 2 16.49 -8.00 -5.88
CA PRO A 2 16.94 -9.32 -5.43
C PRO A 2 17.59 -9.33 -4.04
N ALA A 3 18.30 -8.25 -3.67
CA ALA A 3 19.00 -8.16 -2.40
C ALA A 3 18.04 -8.21 -1.19
N LEU A 4 16.88 -7.56 -1.27
CA LEU A 4 15.85 -7.59 -0.22
C LEU A 4 15.17 -8.96 -0.16
N GLN A 5 14.86 -9.57 -1.31
CA GLN A 5 14.19 -10.88 -1.38
C GLN A 5 15.00 -12.02 -0.77
N GLY A 6 16.33 -11.90 -0.74
CA GLY A 6 17.22 -12.88 -0.11
C GLY A 6 17.40 -12.69 1.39
N MET A 7 16.82 -11.66 2.00
CA MET A 7 17.00 -11.39 3.42
C MET A 7 16.16 -12.34 4.29
N PRO A 8 16.71 -12.85 5.41
CA PRO A 8 15.94 -13.64 6.37
C PRO A 8 14.65 -12.94 6.80
N GLY A 9 13.53 -13.66 6.73
CA GLY A 9 12.21 -13.15 7.10
C GLY A 9 11.60 -12.14 6.13
N CYS A 10 12.27 -11.76 5.02
CA CYS A 10 11.64 -10.92 4.00
C CYS A 10 10.61 -11.72 3.21
N ILE A 11 9.36 -11.27 3.26
CA ILE A 11 8.19 -11.92 2.65
C ILE A 11 7.57 -11.10 1.54
N GLY A 12 8.10 -9.93 1.21
CA GLY A 12 7.53 -9.15 0.12
C GLY A 12 8.40 -7.98 -0.28
N VAL A 13 8.36 -7.66 -1.57
CA VAL A 13 8.84 -6.38 -2.10
C VAL A 13 7.88 -5.88 -3.17
N SER A 14 7.64 -4.58 -3.20
CA SER A 14 6.94 -3.92 -4.31
C SER A 14 7.62 -2.60 -4.69
N LEU A 15 7.35 -2.14 -5.92
CA LEU A 15 7.72 -0.83 -6.41
C LEU A 15 6.54 -0.20 -7.12
N LEU A 16 6.09 0.94 -6.62
CA LEU A 16 5.11 1.81 -7.27
C LEU A 16 5.82 3.01 -7.88
N VAL A 17 5.44 3.40 -9.10
CA VAL A 17 6.07 4.51 -9.82
C VAL A 17 5.01 5.41 -10.41
N ASP A 18 4.99 6.68 -10.00
CA ASP A 18 4.29 7.73 -10.73
C ASP A 18 5.26 8.26 -11.79
N ARG A 19 5.04 7.82 -13.03
CA ARG A 19 5.87 8.20 -14.18
C ARG A 19 5.79 9.70 -14.51
N ARG A 20 4.76 10.41 -14.05
CA ARG A 20 4.57 11.84 -14.32
C ARG A 20 5.37 12.72 -13.38
N SER A 21 5.30 12.44 -12.08
CA SER A 21 6.05 13.20 -11.07
C SER A 21 7.46 12.66 -10.82
N GLY A 22 7.71 11.39 -11.15
CA GLY A 22 8.91 10.67 -10.77
C GLY A 22 8.88 10.13 -9.33
N ARG A 23 7.75 10.27 -8.61
CA ARG A 23 7.59 9.72 -7.26
C ARG A 23 7.59 8.20 -7.31
N CYS A 24 8.44 7.59 -6.49
CA CYS A 24 8.54 6.14 -6.35
C CYS A 24 8.25 5.73 -4.90
N ILE A 25 7.52 4.64 -4.71
CA ILE A 25 7.33 4.00 -3.40
C ILE A 25 7.87 2.58 -3.50
N ALA A 26 9.01 2.36 -2.85
CA ALA A 26 9.58 1.04 -2.64
C ALA A 26 9.09 0.50 -1.30
N THR A 27 8.49 -0.69 -1.29
CA THR A 27 8.12 -1.37 -0.04
C THR A 27 8.85 -2.70 0.08
N SER A 28 9.11 -3.07 1.34
CA SER A 28 9.58 -4.39 1.73
C SER A 28 8.83 -4.82 2.97
N ALA A 29 8.44 -6.09 3.03
CA ALA A 29 7.66 -6.67 4.11
C ALA A 29 8.43 -7.81 4.77
N TRP A 30 8.25 -7.95 6.09
CA TRP A 30 8.84 -9.02 6.90
C TRP A 30 7.77 -9.84 7.61
N GLU A 31 8.08 -11.11 7.87
CA GLU A 31 7.22 -12.02 8.63
C GLU A 31 7.02 -11.58 10.09
N SER A 32 7.95 -10.80 10.62
CA SER A 32 7.88 -10.23 11.95
C SER A 32 8.64 -8.91 12.03
N ASP A 33 8.22 -8.10 12.99
CA ASP A 33 8.87 -6.85 13.38
C ASP A 33 10.29 -7.09 13.92
N GLU A 34 10.54 -8.23 14.57
CA GLU A 34 11.89 -8.66 14.95
C GLU A 34 12.80 -8.89 13.73
N ALA A 35 12.31 -9.61 12.71
CA ALA A 35 13.06 -9.87 11.48
C ALA A 35 13.35 -8.57 10.71
N MET A 36 12.39 -7.63 10.69
CA MET A 36 12.58 -6.30 10.12
C MET A 36 13.69 -5.53 10.83
N ARG A 37 13.65 -5.46 12.17
CA ARG A 37 14.69 -4.77 12.96
C ARG A 37 16.06 -5.40 12.79
N ALA A 38 16.14 -6.73 12.80
CA ALA A 38 17.39 -7.46 12.58
C ALA A 38 18.01 -7.16 11.19
N SER A 39 17.18 -6.81 10.20
CA SER A 39 17.60 -6.46 8.84
C SER A 39 17.98 -4.97 8.68
N GLY A 40 17.85 -4.14 9.72
CA GLY A 40 17.86 -2.67 9.62
C GLY A 40 19.12 -2.06 9.01
N GLU A 41 20.32 -2.52 9.40
CA GLU A 41 21.58 -2.02 8.83
C GLU A 41 21.74 -2.38 7.35
N ALA A 42 21.40 -3.62 7.00
CA ALA A 42 21.52 -4.10 5.62
C ALA A 42 20.50 -3.40 4.69
N VAL A 43 19.28 -3.18 5.17
CA VAL A 43 18.24 -2.42 4.44
C VAL A 43 18.64 -0.96 4.28
N THR A 44 19.27 -0.36 5.30
CA THR A 44 19.79 1.01 5.23
C THR A 44 20.80 1.16 4.09
N GLY A 45 21.78 0.25 3.97
CA GLY A 45 22.73 0.30 2.86
C GLY A 45 22.09 0.12 1.47
N ILE A 46 21.05 -0.72 1.35
CA ILE A 46 20.29 -0.87 0.10
C ILE A 46 19.51 0.42 -0.23
N ARG A 47 18.86 1.01 0.78
CA ARG A 47 18.10 2.25 0.63
C ARG A 47 19.00 3.40 0.20
N ASP A 48 20.14 3.58 0.86
CA ASP A 48 21.04 4.70 0.58
C ASP A 48 21.56 4.61 -0.87
N ARG A 49 21.88 3.39 -1.34
CA ARG A 49 22.23 3.14 -2.75
C ARG A 49 21.07 3.43 -3.70
N ALA A 50 19.83 3.08 -3.33
CA ALA A 50 18.66 3.41 -4.13
C ALA A 50 18.45 4.93 -4.19
N ALA A 51 18.60 5.63 -3.07
CA ALA A 51 18.50 7.09 -2.98
C ALA A 51 19.50 7.78 -3.93
N GLU A 52 20.76 7.34 -3.92
CA GLU A 52 21.80 7.83 -4.83
C GLU A 52 21.43 7.60 -6.30
N MET A 53 20.87 6.43 -6.63
CA MET A 53 20.48 6.08 -8.00
C MET A 53 19.28 6.90 -8.51
N PHE A 54 18.29 7.15 -7.65
CA PHE A 54 17.10 7.92 -8.02
C PHE A 54 17.33 9.44 -7.94
N GLY A 55 18.37 9.89 -7.21
CA GLY A 55 18.76 11.30 -7.13
C GLY A 55 17.72 12.20 -6.42
N GLY A 56 16.83 11.61 -5.61
CA GLY A 56 15.74 12.29 -4.92
C GLY A 56 15.87 12.29 -3.40
N THR A 57 14.98 13.00 -2.72
CA THR A 57 14.80 12.92 -1.26
C THR A 57 14.11 11.61 -0.88
N THR A 58 14.58 10.95 0.17
CA THR A 58 13.99 9.70 0.67
C THR A 58 13.34 9.89 2.03
N ASP A 59 12.06 9.56 2.11
CA ASP A 59 11.34 9.37 3.36
C ASP A 59 11.20 7.89 3.67
N VAL A 60 11.36 7.54 4.96
CA VAL A 60 11.32 6.15 5.42
C VAL A 60 10.30 6.05 6.53
N GLU A 61 9.36 5.14 6.36
CA GLU A 61 8.28 4.89 7.31
C GLU A 61 8.15 3.39 7.53
N GLN A 62 7.73 3.02 8.73
CA GLN A 62 7.43 1.64 9.11
C GLN A 62 5.93 1.52 9.36
N TRP A 63 5.34 0.47 8.82
CA TRP A 63 3.90 0.27 8.80
C TRP A 63 3.57 -1.18 9.18
N GLU A 64 2.48 -1.38 9.90
CA GLU A 64 1.83 -2.68 10.08
C GLU A 64 0.94 -2.97 8.87
N ILE A 65 0.97 -4.22 8.36
CA ILE A 65 0.03 -4.67 7.33
C ILE A 65 -1.23 -5.18 8.05
N ALA A 66 -2.25 -4.32 8.15
CA ALA A 66 -3.50 -4.65 8.82
C ALA A 66 -4.44 -5.48 7.94
N VAL A 67 -4.45 -5.20 6.63
CA VAL A 67 -5.26 -5.92 5.64
C VAL A 67 -4.44 -6.18 4.40
N LEU A 68 -4.58 -7.38 3.84
CA LEU A 68 -4.10 -7.71 2.51
C LEU A 68 -5.02 -8.75 1.87
N HIS A 69 -5.67 -8.33 0.81
CA HIS A 69 -6.59 -9.17 0.03
C HIS A 69 -6.14 -9.23 -1.43
N ARG A 70 -6.24 -10.41 -2.05
CA ARG A 70 -5.94 -10.62 -3.46
C ARG A 70 -7.08 -11.38 -4.12
N ASP A 71 -7.65 -10.79 -5.16
CA ASP A 71 -8.59 -11.48 -6.05
C ASP A 71 -7.81 -12.27 -7.12
N HIS A 72 -6.95 -11.57 -7.87
CA HIS A 72 -6.11 -12.17 -8.90
C HIS A 72 -4.77 -11.47 -9.05
N HIS A 73 -3.91 -12.06 -9.89
CA HIS A 73 -2.58 -11.51 -10.15
C HIS A 73 -2.66 -10.21 -10.96
N ALA A 74 -2.08 -9.13 -10.43
CA ALA A 74 -1.94 -7.87 -11.15
C ALA A 74 -0.96 -8.03 -12.33
N PRO A 75 -1.37 -7.76 -13.58
CA PRO A 75 -0.51 -7.86 -14.76
C PRO A 75 0.50 -6.70 -14.84
N ASP A 76 1.44 -6.80 -15.77
CA ASP A 76 2.35 -5.70 -16.10
C ASP A 76 1.55 -4.46 -16.57
N GLY A 77 1.87 -3.29 -16.00
CA GLY A 77 1.14 -2.05 -16.29
C GLY A 77 -0.12 -1.84 -15.44
N ALA A 78 -0.35 -2.70 -14.43
CA ALA A 78 -1.38 -2.51 -13.42
C ALA A 78 -1.28 -1.12 -12.75
N GLY A 79 -2.45 -0.53 -12.50
CA GLY A 79 -2.58 0.76 -11.81
C GLY A 79 -2.77 0.56 -10.31
N VAL A 80 -2.21 1.44 -9.49
CA VAL A 80 -2.43 1.47 -8.03
C VAL A 80 -2.89 2.84 -7.62
N ARG A 81 -4.03 2.92 -6.93
CA ARG A 81 -4.48 4.11 -6.23
C ARG A 81 -4.16 3.95 -4.75
N ALA A 82 -3.35 4.85 -4.21
CA ALA A 82 -3.00 4.90 -2.80
C ALA A 82 -3.59 6.16 -2.16
N THR A 83 -4.30 5.99 -1.06
CA THR A 83 -4.93 7.07 -0.29
C THR A 83 -4.38 7.03 1.13
N TRP A 84 -3.72 8.10 1.54
CA TRP A 84 -3.24 8.31 2.91
C TRP A 84 -4.35 8.93 3.73
N VAL A 85 -4.55 8.37 4.92
CA VAL A 85 -5.62 8.77 5.83
C VAL A 85 -5.10 8.93 7.24
N MET A 86 -5.86 9.67 8.04
CA MET A 86 -5.69 9.75 9.48
C MET A 86 -7.01 9.43 10.16
N VAL A 87 -6.96 8.57 11.17
CA VAL A 87 -8.09 8.29 12.07
C VAL A 87 -7.67 8.57 13.51
N PRO A 88 -8.62 8.85 14.43
CA PRO A 88 -8.31 8.88 15.85
C PRO A 88 -7.69 7.53 16.28
N PRO A 89 -6.48 7.52 16.89
CA PRO A 89 -5.78 6.27 17.26
C PRO A 89 -6.63 5.31 18.09
N GLU A 90 -7.49 5.82 18.96
CA GLU A 90 -8.42 5.06 19.79
C GLU A 90 -9.51 4.32 19.01
N THR A 91 -9.75 4.71 17.75
CA THR A 91 -10.74 4.08 16.85
C THR A 91 -10.10 3.23 15.76
N MET A 92 -8.76 3.08 15.76
CA MET A 92 -8.02 2.38 14.70
C MET A 92 -8.55 0.98 14.41
N ASP A 93 -8.75 0.14 15.44
CA ASP A 93 -9.27 -1.22 15.27
C ASP A 93 -10.67 -1.23 14.64
N GLN A 94 -11.50 -0.25 15.00
CA GLN A 94 -12.83 -0.09 14.44
C GLN A 94 -12.77 0.32 12.97
N GLY A 95 -11.81 1.18 12.60
CA GLY A 95 -11.52 1.55 11.22
C GLY A 95 -11.03 0.37 10.37
N ILE A 96 -10.16 -0.49 10.92
CA ILE A 96 -9.70 -1.72 10.25
C ILE A 96 -10.88 -2.66 9.98
N GLU A 97 -11.74 -2.90 10.97
CA GLU A 97 -12.90 -3.77 10.82
C GLU A 97 -13.94 -3.18 9.83
N TYR A 98 -14.13 -1.86 9.85
CA TYR A 98 -14.97 -1.18 8.85
C TYR A 98 -14.38 -1.31 7.45
N TYR A 99 -13.07 -1.15 7.29
CA TYR A 99 -12.39 -1.35 6.01
C TYR A 99 -12.64 -2.75 5.46
N LYS A 100 -12.43 -3.79 6.28
CA LYS A 100 -12.63 -5.20 5.88
C LYS A 100 -14.08 -5.52 5.53
N SER A 101 -15.03 -5.09 6.36
CA SER A 101 -16.44 -5.48 6.23
C SER A 101 -17.22 -4.65 5.22
N SER A 102 -16.79 -3.41 4.94
CA SER A 102 -17.57 -2.46 4.15
C SER A 102 -16.81 -1.91 2.94
N VAL A 103 -15.53 -1.54 3.10
CA VAL A 103 -14.76 -0.92 2.01
C VAL A 103 -14.26 -1.97 1.03
N LEU A 104 -13.63 -3.03 1.54
CA LEU A 104 -13.02 -4.08 0.73
C LEU A 104 -14.01 -4.75 -0.25
N PRO A 105 -15.23 -5.16 0.16
CA PRO A 105 -16.20 -5.75 -0.77
C PRO A 105 -16.65 -4.79 -1.88
N GLN A 106 -16.65 -3.49 -1.62
CA GLN A 106 -16.99 -2.49 -2.63
C GLN A 106 -15.82 -2.24 -3.58
N LEU A 107 -14.58 -2.29 -3.10
CA LEU A 107 -13.38 -2.26 -3.95
C LEU A 107 -13.32 -3.48 -4.87
N GLU A 108 -13.62 -4.67 -4.36
CA GLU A 108 -13.72 -5.91 -5.15
C GLU A 108 -14.75 -5.81 -6.29
N GLY A 109 -15.81 -5.03 -6.10
CA GLY A 109 -16.83 -4.79 -7.11
C GLY A 109 -16.42 -3.81 -8.23
N LEU A 110 -15.26 -3.13 -8.12
CA LEU A 110 -14.80 -2.18 -9.13
C LEU A 110 -14.17 -2.90 -10.32
N ASP A 111 -14.43 -2.36 -11.52
CA ASP A 111 -13.83 -2.86 -12.76
C ASP A 111 -12.30 -2.92 -12.65
N GLY A 112 -11.76 -4.09 -13.01
CA GLY A 112 -10.33 -4.37 -13.00
C GLY A 112 -9.68 -4.60 -11.64
N PHE A 113 -10.42 -4.68 -10.51
CA PHE A 113 -9.80 -4.87 -9.19
C PHE A 113 -8.94 -6.16 -9.11
N CYS A 114 -7.69 -6.03 -8.67
CA CYS A 114 -6.79 -7.18 -8.46
C CYS A 114 -6.54 -7.47 -6.98
N SER A 115 -6.30 -6.44 -6.17
CA SER A 115 -5.92 -6.58 -4.76
C SER A 115 -6.07 -5.28 -3.99
N ALA A 116 -6.20 -5.38 -2.67
CA ALA A 116 -6.15 -4.24 -1.77
C ALA A 116 -5.25 -4.52 -0.55
N SER A 117 -4.58 -3.49 -0.07
CA SER A 117 -3.86 -3.52 1.21
C SER A 117 -4.18 -2.31 2.07
N LEU A 118 -4.22 -2.52 3.38
CA LEU A 118 -4.29 -1.45 4.38
C LEU A 118 -3.03 -1.52 5.25
N LEU A 119 -2.21 -0.47 5.17
CA LEU A 119 -1.05 -0.26 6.01
C LEU A 119 -1.40 0.73 7.11
N ILE A 120 -0.99 0.50 8.35
CA ILE A 120 -1.32 1.39 9.49
C ILE A 120 -0.11 1.68 10.37
N ASP A 121 -0.14 2.85 11.00
CA ASP A 121 0.66 3.18 12.17
C ASP A 121 -0.30 3.49 13.32
N ARG A 122 -0.39 2.55 14.25
CA ARG A 122 -1.29 2.63 15.41
C ARG A 122 -0.98 3.81 16.32
N ALA A 123 0.29 4.21 16.41
CA ALA A 123 0.70 5.27 17.35
C ALA A 123 0.28 6.65 16.85
N SER A 124 0.40 6.90 15.55
CA SER A 124 0.03 8.18 14.94
C SER A 124 -1.42 8.23 14.45
N GLY A 125 -2.09 7.08 14.31
CA GLY A 125 -3.42 7.00 13.71
C GLY A 125 -3.40 7.08 12.18
N ARG A 126 -2.21 7.06 11.56
CA ARG A 126 -2.09 7.13 10.11
C ARG A 126 -2.40 5.78 9.47
N GLY A 127 -2.94 5.82 8.26
CA GLY A 127 -3.15 4.65 7.43
C GLY A 127 -2.90 4.96 5.95
N VAL A 128 -2.65 3.92 5.17
CA VAL A 128 -2.57 3.97 3.71
C VAL A 128 -3.37 2.81 3.15
N SER A 129 -4.47 3.12 2.46
CA SER A 129 -5.18 2.14 1.64
C SER A 129 -4.57 2.16 0.24
N SER A 130 -4.25 0.99 -0.31
CA SER A 130 -3.82 0.85 -1.70
C SER A 130 -4.74 -0.15 -2.40
N ALA A 131 -5.37 0.27 -3.49
CA ALA A 131 -6.16 -0.58 -4.38
C ALA A 131 -5.44 -0.72 -5.71
N THR A 132 -5.23 -1.97 -6.14
CA THR A 132 -4.56 -2.32 -7.40
C THR A 132 -5.60 -2.76 -8.42
N PHE A 133 -5.44 -2.29 -9.65
CA PHE A 133 -6.30 -2.59 -10.79
C PHE A 133 -5.47 -3.15 -11.95
N ASP A 134 -6.12 -3.89 -12.85
CA ASP A 134 -5.49 -4.54 -14.00
C ASP A 134 -4.74 -3.59 -14.94
N SER A 135 -5.12 -2.31 -14.93
CA SER A 135 -4.62 -1.28 -15.82
C SER A 135 -4.92 0.10 -15.26
N ILE A 136 -4.16 1.09 -15.74
CA ILE A 136 -4.44 2.50 -15.49
C ILE A 136 -5.82 2.88 -16.07
N ASP A 137 -6.18 2.34 -17.24
CA ASP A 137 -7.46 2.63 -17.88
C ASP A 137 -8.66 2.14 -17.04
N ALA A 138 -8.59 0.95 -16.43
CA ALA A 138 -9.65 0.48 -15.52
C ALA A 138 -9.77 1.37 -14.28
N MET A 139 -8.64 1.75 -13.70
CA MET A 139 -8.57 2.69 -12.58
C MET A 139 -9.16 4.08 -12.96
N GLU A 140 -8.97 4.54 -14.19
CA GLU A 140 -9.60 5.76 -14.69
C GLU A 140 -11.11 5.60 -14.88
N ARG A 141 -11.56 4.49 -15.49
CA ARG A 141 -13.00 4.20 -15.70
C ARG A 141 -13.77 4.11 -14.38
N ASN A 142 -13.16 3.55 -13.34
CA ASN A 142 -13.78 3.39 -12.03
C ASN A 142 -13.61 4.60 -11.09
N ARG A 143 -12.93 5.67 -11.54
CA ARG A 143 -12.55 6.83 -10.70
C ARG A 143 -13.74 7.43 -9.95
N GLU A 144 -14.86 7.68 -10.62
CA GLU A 144 -16.04 8.29 -10.00
C GLU A 144 -16.61 7.40 -8.88
N GLN A 145 -16.69 6.09 -9.11
CA GLN A 145 -17.17 5.12 -8.13
C GLN A 145 -16.21 5.01 -6.94
N ALA A 146 -14.91 4.95 -7.20
CA ALA A 146 -13.88 4.90 -6.17
C ALA A 146 -13.86 6.19 -5.32
N THR A 147 -14.02 7.36 -5.94
CA THR A 147 -14.11 8.64 -5.22
C THR A 147 -15.38 8.70 -4.36
N ALA A 148 -16.53 8.26 -4.87
CA ALA A 148 -17.77 8.21 -4.10
C ALA A 148 -17.66 7.26 -2.89
N LEU A 149 -17.09 6.07 -3.11
CA LEU A 149 -16.77 5.11 -2.05
C LEU A 149 -15.87 5.76 -1.00
N LYS A 150 -14.72 6.32 -1.41
CA LYS A 150 -13.79 7.03 -0.53
C LYS A 150 -14.51 8.08 0.31
N SER A 151 -15.26 8.99 -0.32
CA SER A 151 -15.98 10.06 0.39
C SER A 151 -16.96 9.53 1.44
N SER A 152 -17.74 8.48 1.10
CA SER A 152 -18.64 7.86 2.08
C SER A 152 -17.89 7.18 3.23
N SER A 153 -16.81 6.47 2.93
CA SER A 153 -16.00 5.76 3.91
C SER A 153 -15.25 6.70 4.85
N MET A 154 -14.74 7.85 4.37
CA MET A 154 -14.11 8.85 5.23
C MET A 154 -15.09 9.42 6.25
N GLN A 155 -16.34 9.67 5.83
CA GLN A 155 -17.37 10.17 6.74
C GLN A 155 -17.74 9.14 7.82
N GLU A 156 -17.96 7.89 7.43
CA GLU A 156 -18.36 6.83 8.36
C GLU A 156 -17.24 6.49 9.35
N ALA A 157 -16.00 6.37 8.86
CA ALA A 157 -14.83 6.08 9.68
C ALA A 157 -14.30 7.30 10.46
N ARG A 158 -14.88 8.49 10.24
CA ARG A 158 -14.37 9.79 10.76
C ARG A 158 -12.88 9.98 10.45
N ALA A 159 -12.49 9.57 9.25
CA ALA A 159 -11.14 9.67 8.75
C ALA A 159 -10.93 10.99 8.00
N GLU A 160 -9.72 11.52 8.07
CA GLU A 160 -9.27 12.64 7.24
C GLU A 160 -8.36 12.12 6.12
N GLU A 161 -8.58 12.60 4.90
CA GLU A 161 -7.69 12.32 3.77
C GLU A 161 -6.47 13.25 3.85
N LEU A 162 -5.28 12.66 3.83
CA LEU A 162 -4.01 13.39 3.88
C LEU A 162 -3.41 13.59 2.48
N ASP A 163 -3.51 12.58 1.62
CA ASP A 163 -2.98 12.58 0.26
C ASP A 163 -3.62 11.46 -0.56
N GLU A 164 -3.64 11.60 -1.88
CA GLU A 164 -4.03 10.54 -2.81
C GLU A 164 -3.14 10.60 -4.04
N CYS A 165 -2.56 9.47 -4.41
CA CYS A 165 -1.69 9.37 -5.57
C CYS A 165 -1.96 8.08 -6.35
N GLU A 166 -1.70 8.15 -7.65
CA GLU A 166 -1.86 7.03 -8.57
C GLU A 166 -0.50 6.66 -9.17
N PHE A 167 -0.26 5.35 -9.27
CA PHE A 167 1.03 4.79 -9.63
C PHE A 167 0.86 3.64 -10.63
N GLU A 168 1.90 3.37 -11.40
CA GLU A 168 2.11 2.08 -12.05
C GLU A 168 2.74 1.09 -11.06
N LEU A 169 2.23 -0.13 -11.02
CA LEU A 169 2.85 -1.24 -10.29
C LEU A 169 4.02 -1.81 -11.10
N ALA A 170 5.21 -1.26 -10.87
CA ALA A 170 6.41 -1.63 -11.61
C ALA A 170 7.04 -2.97 -11.15
N LEU A 171 6.79 -3.37 -9.90
CA LEU A 171 7.25 -4.65 -9.35
C LEU A 171 6.32 -5.13 -8.24
N ALA A 172 5.91 -6.39 -8.30
CA ALA A 172 5.11 -7.04 -7.27
C ALA A 172 5.61 -8.46 -6.99
N HIS A 173 6.35 -8.62 -5.90
CA HIS A 173 6.76 -9.93 -5.40
C HIS A 173 6.38 -10.04 -3.93
N LEU A 174 5.08 -10.17 -3.69
CA LEU A 174 4.50 -10.21 -2.34
C LEU A 174 4.11 -11.65 -1.98
N ARG A 175 4.82 -12.25 -1.02
CA ARG A 175 4.50 -13.52 -0.37
C ARG A 175 3.84 -13.33 1.00
N VAL A 176 3.41 -12.10 1.29
CA VAL A 176 2.63 -11.78 2.49
C VAL A 176 1.31 -12.58 2.45
N PRO A 177 0.97 -13.35 3.51
CA PRO A 177 -0.29 -14.07 3.60
C PRO A 177 -1.51 -13.16 3.39
N GLU A 178 -2.65 -13.73 3.01
CA GLU A 178 -3.90 -12.97 3.08
C GLU A 178 -4.25 -12.66 4.53
N LEU A 179 -4.69 -11.43 4.75
CA LEU A 179 -5.09 -10.88 6.05
C LEU A 179 -6.43 -10.18 5.85
N VAL A 180 -7.51 -10.95 5.79
CA VAL A 180 -8.90 -10.46 5.70
C VAL A 180 -9.67 -10.93 6.93
#